data_AF-A0A7S3IP13-F1
#
_entry.id   AF-A0A7S3IP13-F1
#
_cell.length_a   1.000
_cell.length_b   1.000
_cell.length_c   1.000
_cell.angle_alpha   90.00
_cell.angle_beta   90.00
_cell.angle_gamma   90.00
#
_symmetry.space_group_name_H-M   'P 1'
#
loop_
_entity.id
_entity.type
_entity.pdbx_description
1 polymer ?
#
loop_
_entity_poly.entity_id
_entity_poly.type
_entity_poly.pdbx_seq_one_letter_code
_entity_poly.pdbx_strand_id
1 'polypeptide(L)'
;MLGEEEEFIIVRPNGGKHKHDKEIRIDLVEGLTFKDVMKEACRKLGSKDNYHTAKLYNKDGILILETDFNLIASGDILYIALKGEDFNYCAILDDYEIGKTLGVGGFGKVVLGKHRENKTEVAIKFTDVGDQLSSAHLIQQIYREAESLKGLQQ
;
A
#
# COMPACT_ATOMS: atom_id res chain seq x y z
N MET A 1 -27.56 19.73 16.68
CA MET A 1 -26.41 20.08 15.81
C MET A 1 -25.71 18.78 15.51
N LEU A 2 -26.02 18.16 14.37
CA LEU A 2 -25.21 17.07 13.82
C LEU A 2 -23.98 17.77 13.23
N GLY A 3 -22.80 17.49 13.77
CA GLY A 3 -21.57 17.99 13.16
C GLY A 3 -21.47 17.41 11.76
N GLU A 4 -21.20 18.25 10.76
CA GLU A 4 -20.82 17.76 9.44
C GLU A 4 -19.61 16.84 9.63
N GLU A 5 -19.75 15.56 9.29
CA GLU A 5 -18.61 14.65 9.27
C GLU A 5 -17.67 15.16 8.18
N GLU A 6 -16.53 15.73 8.58
CA GLU A 6 -15.49 16.15 7.65
C GLU A 6 -15.09 14.95 6.79
N GLU A 7 -15.43 14.98 5.51
CA GLU A 7 -15.01 13.95 4.56
C GLU A 7 -13.52 14.08 4.25
N PHE A 8 -12.81 12.97 4.17
CA PHE A 8 -11.36 12.99 3.96
C PHE A 8 -10.86 11.73 3.27
N ILE A 9 -9.67 11.81 2.71
CA ILE A 9 -8.89 10.66 2.24
C ILE A 9 -7.54 10.61 2.93
N ILE A 10 -6.95 9.42 2.97
CA ILE A 10 -5.59 9.20 3.47
C ILE A 10 -4.69 8.86 2.28
N VAL A 11 -3.66 9.67 2.05
CA VAL A 11 -2.64 9.39 1.04
C VAL A 11 -1.35 8.93 1.72
N ARG A 12 -0.85 7.76 1.31
CA ARG A 12 0.39 7.15 1.78
C ARG A 12 1.41 6.99 0.63
N PRO A 13 2.71 6.98 0.92
CA PRO A 13 3.74 6.60 -0.04
C PRO A 13 3.51 5.21 -0.63
N ASN A 14 3.79 5.03 -1.93
CA ASN A 14 3.76 3.71 -2.57
C ASN A 14 4.85 2.80 -1.97
N GLY A 15 4.43 1.65 -1.43
CA GLY A 15 5.25 0.84 -0.53
C GLY A 15 5.17 1.32 0.92
N GLY A 16 4.05 1.91 1.32
CA GLY A 16 3.61 2.04 2.70
C GLY A 16 4.55 2.74 3.71
N LYS A 17 4.19 2.62 4.99
CA LYS A 17 4.91 3.16 6.14
C LYS A 17 6.34 2.60 6.25
N HIS A 18 6.58 1.40 5.72
CA HIS A 18 7.92 0.81 5.72
C HIS A 18 8.93 1.55 4.83
N LYS A 19 8.48 2.27 3.78
CA LYS A 19 9.35 3.16 3.02
C LYS A 19 9.41 4.56 3.60
N HIS A 20 8.30 5.04 4.16
CA HIS A 20 8.24 6.38 4.74
C HIS A 20 7.05 6.51 5.71
N ASP A 21 7.31 6.90 6.97
CA ASP A 21 6.30 6.98 8.05
C ASP A 21 5.22 8.06 7.89
N LYS A 22 5.22 8.82 6.80
CA LYS A 22 4.29 9.94 6.61
C LYS A 22 2.99 9.44 5.97
N GLU A 23 1.88 9.78 6.59
CA GLU A 23 0.56 9.74 5.97
C GLU A 23 -0.01 11.15 5.88
N ILE A 24 -0.77 11.42 4.84
CA ILE A 24 -1.38 12.72 4.60
C ILE A 24 -2.88 12.55 4.62
N ARG A 25 -3.53 13.25 5.54
CA ARG A 25 -4.96 13.50 5.46
C ARG A 25 -5.21 14.66 4.49
N ILE A 26 -6.11 14.46 3.54
CA ILE A 26 -6.60 15.50 2.63
C ILE A 26 -8.12 15.53 2.79
N ASP A 27 -8.65 16.68 3.17
CA ASP A 27 -10.09 16.86 3.36
C ASP A 27 -10.76 16.99 1.98
N LEU A 28 -11.86 16.26 1.79
CA LEU A 28 -12.67 16.27 0.57
C LEU A 28 -13.60 17.47 0.61
N VAL A 29 -13.11 18.63 0.17
CA VAL A 29 -13.88 19.87 0.07
C VAL A 29 -14.50 20.01 -1.33
N GLU A 30 -15.60 20.77 -1.42
CA GLU A 30 -16.23 21.06 -2.70
C GLU A 30 -15.24 21.71 -3.69
N GLY A 31 -15.17 21.16 -4.91
CA GLY A 31 -14.25 21.64 -5.95
C GLY A 31 -12.81 21.12 -5.86
N LEU A 32 -12.48 20.24 -4.90
CA LEU A 32 -11.19 19.56 -4.86
C LEU A 32 -11.01 18.69 -6.12
N THR A 33 -9.92 18.91 -6.86
CA THR A 33 -9.62 18.13 -8.06
C THR A 33 -8.58 17.03 -7.81
N PHE A 34 -8.56 16.01 -8.67
CA PHE A 34 -7.50 15.00 -8.70
C PHE A 34 -6.10 15.65 -8.73
N LYS A 35 -5.94 16.71 -9.53
CA LYS A 35 -4.68 17.45 -9.65
C LYS A 35 -4.28 18.12 -8.35
N ASP A 36 -5.23 18.61 -7.56
CA ASP A 36 -4.95 19.24 -6.26
C ASP A 36 -4.47 18.20 -5.24
N VAL A 37 -5.13 17.04 -5.19
CA VAL A 37 -4.68 15.89 -4.38
C VAL A 37 -3.25 15.49 -4.73
N MET A 38 -2.96 15.33 -6.03
CA MET A 38 -1.63 14.94 -6.50
C MET A 38 -0.56 15.96 -6.12
N LYS A 39 -0.82 17.26 -6.33
CA LYS A 39 0.10 18.34 -5.93
C LYS A 39 0.35 18.35 -4.43
N GLU A 40 -0.72 18.24 -3.63
CA GLU A 40 -0.64 18.31 -2.19
C GLU A 40 0.12 17.10 -1.61
N ALA A 41 -0.16 15.91 -2.11
CA ALA A 41 0.54 14.69 -1.76
C ALA A 41 2.04 14.76 -2.12
N CYS A 42 2.37 15.14 -3.36
CA CYS A 42 3.75 15.31 -3.80
C CYS A 42 4.51 16.36 -2.97
N ARG A 43 3.87 17.49 -2.64
CA ARG A 43 4.44 18.57 -1.83
C ARG A 43 4.80 18.09 -0.43
N LYS A 44 3.88 17.39 0.25
CA LYS A 44 4.04 16.94 1.64
C LYS A 44 4.94 15.70 1.78
N LEU A 45 4.99 14.82 0.77
CA LEU A 45 5.87 13.63 0.75
C LEU A 45 7.25 13.88 0.14
N GLY A 46 7.59 15.13 -0.20
CA GLY A 46 8.98 15.51 -0.50
C GLY A 46 9.39 15.42 -1.97
N SER A 47 8.44 15.39 -2.91
CA SER A 47 8.70 15.51 -4.36
C SER A 47 8.01 16.75 -4.91
N LYS A 48 8.52 17.94 -4.55
CA LYS A 48 8.02 19.21 -5.09
C LYS A 48 8.09 19.17 -6.63
N ASP A 49 6.99 19.50 -7.28
CA ASP A 49 6.82 19.69 -8.73
C ASP A 49 6.84 18.46 -9.67
N ASN A 50 6.94 17.23 -9.14
CA ASN A 50 6.90 16.00 -9.96
C ASN A 50 5.51 15.33 -10.04
N TYR A 51 4.42 16.05 -9.74
CA TYR A 51 3.08 15.45 -9.77
C TYR A 51 2.65 14.95 -11.17
N HIS A 52 3.29 15.45 -12.24
CA HIS A 52 3.04 15.02 -13.62
C HIS A 52 3.49 13.60 -13.93
N THR A 53 4.48 13.08 -13.22
CA THR A 53 4.94 11.70 -13.38
C THR A 53 4.39 10.78 -12.29
N ALA A 54 3.86 11.35 -11.21
CA ALA A 54 3.32 10.58 -10.10
C ALA A 54 2.06 9.81 -10.51
N LYS A 55 1.87 8.64 -9.89
CA LYS A 55 0.69 7.78 -10.06
C LYS A 55 0.01 7.56 -8.71
N LEU A 56 -1.31 7.47 -8.70
CA LEU A 56 -2.11 7.22 -7.50
C LEU A 56 -2.81 5.87 -7.63
N TYR A 57 -2.73 5.04 -6.61
CA TYR A 57 -3.33 3.71 -6.61
C TYR A 57 -4.25 3.53 -5.40
N ASN A 58 -5.26 2.67 -5.52
CA ASN A 58 -5.98 2.17 -4.34
C ASN A 58 -5.19 1.03 -3.65
N LYS A 59 -5.75 0.48 -2.56
CA LYS A 59 -5.17 -0.65 -1.83
C LYS A 59 -5.00 -1.94 -2.64
N ASP A 60 -5.79 -2.12 -3.70
CA ASP A 60 -5.74 -3.28 -4.58
C ASP A 60 -4.70 -3.10 -5.72
N GLY A 61 -3.99 -1.97 -5.74
CA GLY A 61 -3.00 -1.65 -6.76
C GLY A 61 -3.60 -1.14 -8.08
N ILE A 62 -4.89 -0.81 -8.10
CA ILE A 62 -5.56 -0.24 -9.28
C ILE A 62 -5.20 1.24 -9.39
N LEU A 63 -4.75 1.65 -10.57
CA LEU A 63 -4.42 3.04 -10.88
C LEU A 63 -5.70 3.89 -10.89
N ILE A 64 -5.72 4.96 -10.09
CA ILE A 64 -6.79 5.95 -10.08
C ILE A 64 -6.53 6.94 -11.21
N LEU A 65 -7.49 7.02 -12.14
CA LEU A 65 -7.51 8.04 -13.18
C LEU A 65 -8.30 9.28 -12.73
N GLU A 66 -8.08 10.41 -13.39
CA GLU A 66 -8.84 11.64 -13.12
C GLU A 66 -10.35 11.45 -13.30
N THR A 67 -10.76 10.60 -14.25
CA THR A 67 -12.17 10.24 -14.49
C THR A 67 -12.80 9.45 -13.35
N ASP A 68 -11.97 8.75 -12.58
CA ASP A 68 -12.42 7.82 -11.54
C ASP A 68 -12.33 8.46 -10.14
N PHE A 69 -11.74 9.65 -10.04
CA PHE A 69 -11.49 10.33 -8.77
C PHE A 69 -12.77 10.58 -7.96
N ASN A 70 -13.88 10.83 -8.65
CA ASN A 70 -15.20 11.06 -8.02
C ASN A 70 -15.80 9.78 -7.40
N LEU A 71 -15.19 8.61 -7.59
CA LEU A 71 -15.62 7.34 -7.00
C LEU A 71 -14.91 7.04 -5.67
N ILE A 72 -13.96 7.88 -5.26
CA ILE A 72 -13.24 7.71 -4.00
C ILE A 72 -14.16 8.12 -2.86
N ALA A 73 -14.30 7.23 -1.88
CA ALA A 73 -15.12 7.46 -0.71
C ALA A 73 -14.32 8.11 0.42
N SER A 74 -15.03 8.81 1.32
CA SER A 74 -14.44 9.27 2.57
C SER A 74 -13.87 8.09 3.37
N GLY A 75 -12.67 8.28 3.92
CA GLY A 75 -11.89 7.28 4.63
C GLY A 75 -11.00 6.40 3.75
N ASP A 76 -11.09 6.49 2.42
CA ASP A 76 -10.26 5.67 1.53
C ASP A 76 -8.76 5.95 1.71
N ILE A 77 -7.98 4.86 1.61
CA ILE A 77 -6.52 4.90 1.64
C ILE A 77 -6.01 4.75 0.22
N LEU A 78 -5.27 5.76 -0.23
CA LEU A 78 -4.63 5.82 -1.53
C LEU A 78 -3.11 5.82 -1.39
N TYR A 79 -2.43 5.31 -2.40
CA TYR A 79 -0.98 5.14 -2.44
C TYR A 79 -0.37 5.90 -3.60
N ILE A 80 0.53 6.85 -3.32
CA ILE A 80 1.16 7.68 -4.34
C ILE A 80 2.58 7.21 -4.66
N ALA A 81 2.81 6.86 -5.92
CA ALA A 81 4.11 6.57 -6.50
C ALA A 81 4.70 7.87 -7.06
N LEU A 82 5.60 8.50 -6.29
CA LEU A 82 6.08 9.86 -6.55
C LEU A 82 6.92 10.00 -7.83
N LYS A 83 7.46 8.90 -8.36
CA LYS A 83 8.31 8.88 -9.57
C LYS A 83 7.64 8.14 -10.73
N GLY A 84 6.37 7.77 -10.61
CA GLY A 84 5.63 7.03 -11.63
C GLY A 84 5.90 5.54 -11.67
N GLU A 85 6.54 5.01 -10.63
CA GLU A 85 6.76 3.58 -10.45
C GLU A 85 5.45 2.79 -10.32
N ASP A 86 5.53 1.47 -10.55
CA ASP A 86 4.40 0.55 -10.38
C ASP A 86 4.03 0.38 -8.90
N PHE A 87 2.79 -0.05 -8.65
CA PHE A 87 2.31 -0.29 -7.30
C PHE A 87 3.19 -1.29 -6.54
N ASN A 88 3.52 -0.96 -5.30
CA ASN A 88 4.32 -1.81 -4.43
C ASN A 88 3.39 -2.52 -3.45
N TYR A 89 3.20 -3.82 -3.68
CA TYR A 89 2.32 -4.68 -2.89
C TYR A 89 2.70 -4.81 -1.41
N CYS A 90 3.90 -4.40 -1.01
CA CYS A 90 4.24 -4.29 0.42
C CYS A 90 3.43 -3.19 1.13
N ALA A 91 2.65 -2.37 0.40
CA ALA A 91 1.64 -1.48 0.96
C ALA A 91 0.63 -2.20 1.88
N ILE A 92 0.32 -3.48 1.61
CA ILE A 92 -0.55 -4.30 2.47
C ILE A 92 -0.03 -4.43 3.92
N LEU A 93 1.29 -4.24 4.11
CA LEU A 93 1.92 -4.31 5.43
C LEU A 93 1.54 -3.12 6.31
N ASP A 94 0.97 -2.05 5.75
CA ASP A 94 0.54 -0.89 6.51
C ASP A 94 -0.60 -1.20 7.47
N ASP A 95 -1.38 -2.24 7.17
CA ASP A 95 -2.47 -2.70 8.02
C ASP A 95 -1.95 -3.47 9.24
N TYR A 96 -0.63 -3.69 9.33
CA TYR A 96 0.01 -4.47 10.39
C TYR A 96 1.00 -3.61 11.20
N GLU A 97 1.11 -3.95 12.48
CA GLU A 97 2.25 -3.63 13.33
C GLU A 97 3.28 -4.76 13.17
N ILE A 98 4.45 -4.43 12.64
CA ILE A 98 5.52 -5.41 12.42
C ILE A 98 6.30 -5.60 13.72
N GLY A 99 6.22 -6.80 14.27
CA GLY A 99 6.88 -7.22 15.50
C GLY A 99 8.21 -7.92 15.28
N LYS A 100 8.54 -8.80 16.24
CA LYS A 100 9.81 -9.53 16.26
C LYS A 100 9.94 -10.52 15.10
N THR A 101 11.18 -10.85 14.73
CA THR A 101 11.46 -11.95 13.80
C THR A 101 11.11 -13.28 14.47
N LEU A 102 10.33 -14.11 13.78
CA LEU A 102 9.96 -15.46 14.21
C LEU A 102 10.92 -16.52 13.66
N GLY A 103 11.48 -16.30 12.47
CA GLY A 103 12.45 -17.20 11.87
C GLY A 103 13.11 -16.62 10.62
N VAL A 104 14.27 -17.16 10.27
CA VAL A 104 15.01 -16.84 9.04
C VAL A 104 15.51 -18.14 8.45
N GLY A 105 15.38 -18.32 7.13
CA GLY A 105 15.88 -19.50 6.43
C GLY A 105 16.22 -19.19 4.97
N GLY A 106 16.59 -20.23 4.21
CA GLY A 106 16.97 -20.08 2.79
C GLY A 106 15.87 -19.54 1.88
N PHE A 107 14.60 -19.58 2.32
CA PHE A 107 13.43 -19.09 1.59
C PHE A 107 12.93 -17.73 2.09
N GLY A 108 13.70 -17.05 2.93
CA GLY A 108 13.41 -15.71 3.41
C GLY A 108 13.20 -15.61 4.92
N LYS A 109 12.51 -14.55 5.33
CA LYS A 109 12.37 -14.13 6.73
C LYS A 109 10.90 -14.10 7.13
N VAL A 110 10.58 -14.60 8.32
CA VAL A 110 9.24 -14.58 8.90
C VAL A 110 9.23 -13.66 10.12
N VAL A 111 8.26 -12.76 10.19
CA VAL A 111 8.06 -11.84 11.32
C VAL A 111 6.64 -11.97 11.88
N LEU A 112 6.46 -11.63 13.15
CA LEU A 112 5.14 -11.48 13.75
C LEU A 112 4.51 -10.19 13.21
N GLY A 113 3.30 -10.27 12.68
CA GLY A 113 2.47 -9.11 12.34
C GLY A 113 1.23 -9.08 13.21
N LYS A 114 0.83 -7.90 13.69
CA LYS A 114 -0.44 -7.69 14.38
C LYS A 114 -1.31 -6.74 13.59
N HIS A 115 -2.46 -7.19 13.11
CA HIS A 115 -3.37 -6.36 12.33
C HIS A 115 -3.87 -5.19 13.19
N ARG A 116 -3.80 -3.96 12.66
CA ARG A 116 -4.05 -2.73 13.41
C ARG A 116 -5.49 -2.60 13.86
N GLU A 117 -6.45 -3.00 13.04
CA GLU A 117 -7.89 -2.88 13.35
C GLU A 117 -8.39 -4.01 14.24
N ASN A 118 -8.45 -5.24 13.70
CA ASN A 118 -9.00 -6.41 14.40
C ASN A 118 -8.07 -7.04 15.45
N LYS A 119 -6.82 -6.56 15.58
CA LYS A 119 -5.81 -7.02 16.54
C LYS A 119 -5.35 -8.47 16.37
N THR A 120 -5.71 -9.14 15.29
CA THR A 120 -5.29 -10.51 14.98
C THR A 120 -3.78 -10.60 14.75
N GLU A 121 -3.15 -11.62 15.31
CA GLU A 121 -1.73 -11.92 15.10
C GLU A 121 -1.55 -12.92 13.96
N VAL A 122 -0.59 -12.63 13.08
CA VAL A 122 -0.26 -13.45 11.90
C VAL A 122 1.27 -13.58 11.76
N ALA A 123 1.71 -14.60 11.03
CA ALA A 123 3.09 -14.70 10.58
C ALA A 123 3.20 -14.13 9.16
N ILE A 124 4.02 -13.10 8.97
CA ILE A 124 4.27 -12.48 7.67
C ILE A 124 5.62 -12.98 7.14
N LYS A 125 5.60 -13.71 6.02
CA LYS A 125 6.79 -14.23 5.35
C LYS A 125 7.23 -13.29 4.22
N PHE A 126 8.43 -12.75 4.34
CA PHE A 126 9.13 -12.02 3.30
C PHE A 126 10.03 -12.98 2.52
N THR A 127 9.71 -13.17 1.25
CA THR A 127 10.54 -13.94 0.33
C THR A 127 11.46 -12.96 -0.41
N ASP A 128 12.78 -13.19 -0.35
CA ASP A 128 13.71 -12.40 -1.15
C ASP A 128 13.62 -12.84 -2.61
N VAL A 129 13.19 -11.93 -3.47
CA VAL A 129 12.99 -12.19 -4.91
C VAL A 129 13.86 -11.28 -5.78
N GLY A 130 14.71 -10.44 -5.19
CA GLY A 130 15.41 -9.34 -5.86
C GLY A 130 16.32 -9.76 -7.01
N ASP A 131 17.32 -10.60 -6.73
CA ASP A 131 18.23 -11.13 -7.75
C ASP A 131 17.68 -12.39 -8.47
N GLN A 132 16.54 -12.91 -8.00
CA GLN A 132 16.10 -14.30 -8.23
C GLN A 132 14.83 -14.46 -9.09
N LEU A 133 14.18 -13.34 -9.48
CA LEU A 133 13.12 -13.35 -10.51
C LEU A 133 13.63 -13.81 -11.90
N SER A 134 14.94 -13.99 -12.06
CA SER A 134 15.57 -14.59 -13.23
C SER A 134 15.32 -16.11 -13.37
N SER A 135 14.82 -16.79 -12.33
CA SER A 135 14.57 -18.23 -12.34
C SER A 135 13.07 -18.57 -12.31
N ALA A 136 12.55 -19.04 -13.45
CA ALA A 136 11.18 -19.52 -13.58
C ALA A 136 10.83 -20.64 -12.58
N HIS A 137 11.83 -21.42 -12.12
CA HIS A 137 11.64 -22.47 -11.14
C HIS A 137 11.22 -21.93 -9.76
N LEU A 138 11.84 -20.84 -9.30
CA LEU A 138 11.54 -20.26 -8.00
C LEU A 138 10.17 -19.58 -8.00
N ILE A 139 9.81 -18.91 -9.10
CA ILE A 139 8.48 -18.34 -9.31
C ILE A 139 7.42 -19.45 -9.20
N GLN A 140 7.63 -20.59 -9.85
CA GLN A 140 6.73 -21.74 -9.74
C GLN A 140 6.64 -22.29 -8.31
N GLN A 141 7.73 -22.29 -7.54
CA GLN A 141 7.70 -22.72 -6.14
C GLN A 141 6.86 -21.77 -5.27
N ILE A 142 6.99 -20.46 -5.46
CA ILE A 142 6.16 -19.45 -4.76
C ILE A 142 4.68 -19.66 -5.06
N TYR A 143 4.33 -19.79 -6.36
CA TYR A 143 2.93 -20.05 -6.74
C TYR A 143 2.41 -21.37 -6.19
N ARG A 144 3.22 -22.44 -6.24
CA ARG A 144 2.83 -23.75 -5.70
C ARG A 144 2.60 -23.68 -4.19
N GLU A 145 3.44 -22.96 -3.46
CA GLU A 145 3.28 -22.76 -2.01
C GLU A 145 1.97 -22.02 -1.72
N ALA A 146 1.70 -20.91 -2.42
CA ALA A 146 0.48 -20.12 -2.24
C ALA A 146 -0.79 -20.94 -2.57
N GLU A 147 -0.80 -21.66 -3.69
CA GLU A 147 -1.94 -22.51 -4.08
C GLU A 147 -2.13 -23.69 -3.13
N SER A 148 -1.05 -24.30 -2.63
CA SER A 148 -1.14 -25.38 -1.64
C SER A 148 -1.78 -24.89 -0.35
N LEU A 149 -1.42 -23.68 0.12
CA LEU A 149 -2.01 -23.07 1.31
C LEU A 149 -3.50 -22.78 1.13
N LYS A 150 -3.92 -22.26 -0.03
CA LYS A 150 -5.35 -22.05 -0.34
C LYS A 150 -6.15 -23.35 -0.32
N GLY A 151 -5.58 -24.44 -0.84
CA GLY A 151 -6.22 -25.75 -0.87
C GLY A 151 -6.43 -26.41 0.50
N LEU A 152 -5.74 -25.92 1.55
CA LEU A 152 -5.81 -26.46 2.91
C LEU A 152 -6.86 -25.75 3.79
N GLN A 153 -7.42 -24.61 3.36
CA GLN A 153 -8.43 -23.85 4.10
C GLN A 153 -9.87 -24.38 3.91
N GLN A 154 -10.04 -25.71 3.85
CA GLN A 154 -11.37 -26.34 3.84
C GLN A 154 -11.99 -26.39 5.24
#